data_AF-A0A1B3WDY5-F1
#
_entry.id   AF-A0A1B3WDY5-F1
#
_cell.length_a   1.000
_cell.length_b   1.000
_cell.length_c   1.000
_cell.angle_alpha   90.00
_cell.angle_beta   90.00
_cell.angle_gamma   90.00
#
_symmetry.space_group_name_H-M   'P 1'
#
loop_
_entity.id
_entity.type
_entity.pdbx_description
1 polymer ?
#
loop_
_entity_poly.entity_id
_entity_poly.type
_entity_poly.pdbx_seq_one_letter_code
_entity_poly.pdbx_strand_id
1 'polypeptide(L)'
;MQWNRHKEAKQTIKEIFQRLDRYRIIHYSCQSFNRVENGKSTIIAAIAIYLPQYDRTESFDIQSTAEYLNIEYKDINKNLEKIEKVLLKNFFEFIRKNTDQKYLHWNMRNSKYGFQALSNRYMALVHQKPEYEIPSDKCINIAAVLENYYGVGYVSDPKIKHLIEKNFNVRPGNLLYGEEEA
;
A
#
# COMPACT_ATOMS: atom_id res chain seq x y z
N MET A 1 -24.35 16.69 -1.69
CA MET A 1 -25.48 15.72 -1.74
C MET A 1 -24.95 14.36 -2.19
N GLN A 2 -25.49 13.25 -1.65
CA GLN A 2 -25.05 11.87 -1.98
C GLN A 2 -25.09 11.56 -3.48
N TRP A 3 -26.05 12.14 -4.21
CA TRP A 3 -26.17 12.03 -5.66
C TRP A 3 -24.90 12.46 -6.43
N ASN A 4 -24.28 13.58 -6.05
CA ASN A 4 -23.07 14.06 -6.72
C ASN A 4 -21.88 13.14 -6.44
N ARG A 5 -21.74 12.69 -5.18
CA ARG A 5 -20.71 11.73 -4.77
C ARG A 5 -20.81 10.42 -5.56
N HIS A 6 -22.04 9.92 -5.75
CA HIS A 6 -22.28 8.73 -6.57
C HIS A 6 -21.84 8.93 -8.03
N LYS A 7 -22.20 10.06 -8.65
CA LYS A 7 -21.80 10.39 -10.03
C LYS A 7 -20.28 10.48 -10.19
N GLU A 8 -19.60 11.16 -9.25
CA GLU A 8 -18.14 11.29 -9.24
C GLU A 8 -17.45 9.93 -9.07
N ALA A 9 -17.95 9.11 -8.14
CA ALA A 9 -17.42 7.76 -7.93
C ALA A 9 -17.62 6.88 -9.16
N LYS A 10 -18.79 6.94 -9.80
CA LYS A 10 -19.08 6.22 -11.04
C LYS A 10 -18.09 6.59 -12.15
N GLN A 11 -17.84 7.89 -12.32
CA GLN A 11 -16.89 8.38 -13.30
C GLN A 11 -15.46 7.94 -12.98
N THR A 12 -15.05 8.02 -11.71
CA THR A 12 -13.74 7.57 -11.24
C THR A 12 -13.51 6.08 -11.55
N ILE A 13 -14.49 5.23 -11.23
CA ILE A 13 -14.43 3.79 -11.50
C ILE A 13 -14.29 3.54 -13.01
N LYS A 14 -15.10 4.23 -13.83
CA LYS A 14 -15.04 4.12 -15.29
C LYS A 14 -13.65 4.49 -15.82
N GLU A 15 -13.06 5.58 -15.35
CA GLU A 15 -11.73 6.03 -15.77
C GLU A 15 -10.64 5.03 -15.41
N ILE A 16 -10.70 4.43 -14.22
CA ILE A 16 -9.76 3.39 -13.78
C ILE A 16 -9.73 2.24 -14.80
N PHE A 17 -10.91 1.69 -15.12
CA PHE A 17 -11.00 0.55 -16.04
C PHE A 17 -10.68 0.91 -17.50
N GLN A 18 -10.88 2.16 -17.91
CA GLN A 18 -10.56 2.61 -19.26
C GLN A 18 -9.06 2.88 -19.48
N ARG A 19 -8.30 3.11 -18.40
CA ARG A 19 -6.89 3.57 -18.47
C ARG A 19 -6.00 2.83 -17.48
N LEU A 20 -6.07 1.49 -17.46
CA LEU A 20 -5.29 0.63 -16.57
C LEU A 20 -3.77 0.88 -16.67
N ASP A 21 -3.29 1.40 -17.81
CA ASP A 21 -1.92 1.86 -18.03
C ASP A 21 -1.45 2.93 -17.02
N ARG A 22 -2.38 3.76 -16.53
CA ARG A 22 -2.12 4.92 -15.65
C ARG A 22 -2.32 4.65 -14.16
N TYR A 23 -2.83 3.48 -13.78
CA TYR A 23 -3.16 3.15 -12.40
C TYR A 23 -2.27 2.03 -11.87
N ARG A 24 -1.98 2.09 -10.58
CA ARG A 24 -1.25 1.08 -9.81
C ARG A 24 -2.03 0.79 -8.55
N ILE A 25 -1.99 -0.44 -8.05
CA ILE A 25 -2.59 -0.78 -6.75
C ILE A 25 -1.45 -0.97 -5.76
N ILE A 26 -1.46 -0.25 -4.65
CA ILE A 26 -0.42 -0.33 -3.62
C ILE A 26 -1.00 -0.78 -2.29
N HIS A 27 -0.25 -1.67 -1.64
CA HIS A 27 -0.47 -2.07 -0.26
C HIS A 27 0.88 -2.34 0.41
N TYR A 28 0.94 -2.22 1.73
CA TYR A 28 2.14 -2.55 2.47
C TYR A 28 1.79 -3.15 3.83
N SER A 29 2.65 -4.05 4.29
CA SER A 29 2.62 -4.59 5.64
C SER A 29 3.77 -4.01 6.46
N CYS A 30 3.55 -3.94 7.77
CA CYS A 30 4.55 -3.59 8.76
C CYS A 30 4.46 -4.58 9.92
N GLN A 31 5.53 -4.74 10.68
CA GLN A 31 5.45 -5.51 11.93
C GLN A 31 4.31 -4.99 12.81
N SER A 32 3.66 -5.85 13.57
CA SER A 32 2.54 -5.54 14.47
C SER A 32 2.57 -4.14 15.08
N PHE A 33 1.54 -3.33 14.78
CA PHE A 33 1.32 -1.98 15.35
C PHE A 33 1.34 -1.96 16.89
N ASN A 34 1.10 -3.12 17.52
CA ASN A 34 1.06 -3.29 18.97
C ASN A 34 2.46 -3.30 19.65
N ARG A 35 3.56 -3.29 18.89
CA ARG A 35 4.93 -3.21 19.41
C ARG A 35 5.58 -1.84 19.15
N VAL A 36 4.91 -0.75 19.55
CA VAL A 36 5.63 0.51 19.81
C VAL A 36 6.19 0.44 21.23
N GLU A 37 7.06 -0.54 21.51
CA GLU A 37 7.64 -0.70 22.87
C GLU A 37 8.56 0.46 23.25
N ASN A 38 8.99 1.32 22.30
CA ASN A 38 9.99 2.37 22.56
C ASN A 38 9.79 3.66 21.74
N GLY A 39 8.56 3.98 21.32
CA GLY A 39 8.29 5.22 20.57
C GLY A 39 8.87 5.30 19.15
N LYS A 40 9.44 4.19 18.64
CA LYS A 40 9.95 4.08 17.25
C LYS A 40 8.81 3.82 16.27
N SER A 41 8.93 4.35 15.06
CA SER A 41 8.03 4.01 13.95
C SER A 41 8.13 2.53 13.61
N THR A 42 7.00 1.94 13.22
CA THR A 42 6.86 0.53 12.87
C THR A 42 7.77 0.15 11.69
N ILE A 43 8.38 -1.04 11.75
CA ILE A 43 9.24 -1.55 10.67
C ILE A 43 8.37 -1.96 9.49
N ILE A 44 8.67 -1.42 8.30
CA ILE A 44 8.01 -1.82 7.05
C ILE A 44 8.56 -3.18 6.61
N ALA A 45 7.67 -4.17 6.53
CA ALA A 45 8.04 -5.55 6.24
C ALA A 45 8.02 -5.85 4.75
N ALA A 46 6.95 -5.40 4.07
CA ALA A 46 6.81 -5.53 2.63
C ALA A 46 5.95 -4.41 2.05
N ILE A 47 6.24 -4.01 0.81
CA ILE A 47 5.43 -3.13 -0.02
C ILE A 47 5.19 -3.84 -1.34
N ALA A 48 3.94 -3.94 -1.77
CA ALA A 48 3.56 -4.52 -3.05
C ALA A 48 2.83 -3.49 -3.91
N ILE A 49 3.22 -3.41 -5.19
CA ILE A 49 2.60 -2.55 -6.19
C ILE A 49 2.19 -3.42 -7.38
N TYR A 50 0.88 -3.59 -7.57
CA TYR A 50 0.34 -4.27 -8.73
C TYR A 50 0.16 -3.29 -9.90
N LEU A 51 0.61 -3.73 -11.08
CA LEU A 51 0.59 -3.03 -12.35
C LEU A 51 -0.46 -3.70 -13.26
N PRO A 52 -1.73 -3.24 -13.27
CA PRO A 52 -2.81 -3.96 -13.94
C PRO A 52 -2.62 -4.14 -15.44
N GLN A 53 -2.01 -3.16 -16.12
CA GLN A 53 -1.71 -3.20 -17.56
C GLN A 53 -0.78 -4.36 -17.94
N TYR A 54 0.11 -4.76 -17.02
CA TYR A 54 1.16 -5.75 -17.26
C TYR A 54 0.94 -7.06 -16.51
N ASP A 55 -0.16 -7.17 -15.75
CA ASP A 55 -0.46 -8.30 -14.86
C ASP A 55 0.76 -8.73 -14.02
N ARG A 56 1.39 -7.74 -13.38
CA ARG A 56 2.63 -7.93 -12.62
C ARG A 56 2.55 -7.21 -11.28
N THR A 57 3.15 -7.81 -10.26
CA THR A 57 3.43 -7.15 -8.99
C THR A 57 4.92 -6.85 -8.86
N GLU A 58 5.25 -5.60 -8.58
CA GLU A 58 6.57 -5.18 -8.12
C GLU A 58 6.55 -5.17 -6.59
N SER A 59 7.44 -5.93 -5.98
CA SER A 59 7.47 -6.15 -4.52
C SER A 59 8.80 -5.69 -3.93
N PHE A 60 8.72 -5.10 -2.74
CA PHE A 60 9.86 -4.68 -1.92
C PHE A 60 9.67 -5.24 -0.52
N ASP A 61 10.39 -6.30 -0.18
CA ASP A 61 10.25 -6.97 1.12
C ASP A 61 11.60 -7.23 1.78
N ILE A 62 11.57 -7.45 3.10
CA ILE A 62 12.77 -7.68 3.92
C ILE A 62 13.58 -8.88 3.41
N GLN A 63 12.91 -9.97 3.00
CA GLN A 63 13.58 -11.21 2.62
C GLN A 63 14.32 -11.04 1.30
N SER A 64 13.62 -10.58 0.25
CA SER A 64 14.23 -10.31 -1.06
C SER A 64 15.35 -9.27 -0.96
N THR A 65 15.19 -8.27 -0.10
CA THR A 65 16.24 -7.26 0.12
C THR A 65 17.45 -7.82 0.88
N ALA A 66 17.24 -8.71 1.85
CA ALA A 66 18.32 -9.39 2.55
C ALA A 66 19.13 -10.28 1.60
N GLU A 67 18.46 -11.03 0.73
CA GLU A 67 19.08 -11.84 -0.31
C GLU A 67 19.94 -10.98 -1.26
N TYR A 68 19.40 -9.85 -1.74
CA TYR A 68 20.14 -8.89 -2.56
C TYR A 68 21.41 -8.35 -1.86
N LEU A 69 21.35 -8.18 -0.53
CA LEU A 69 22.47 -7.71 0.28
C LEU A 69 23.43 -8.83 0.72
N ASN A 70 23.22 -10.07 0.27
CA ASN A 70 23.95 -11.26 0.72
C ASN A 70 23.92 -11.45 2.25
N ILE A 71 22.78 -11.16 2.89
CA ILE A 71 22.56 -11.37 4.32
C ILE A 71 21.82 -12.69 4.50
N GLU A 72 22.43 -13.62 5.24
CA GLU A 72 21.79 -14.90 5.55
C GLU A 72 20.53 -14.72 6.40
N TYR A 73 19.57 -15.64 6.24
CA TYR A 73 18.29 -15.62 6.97
C TYR A 73 18.46 -15.46 8.49
N LYS A 74 19.46 -16.15 9.08
CA LYS A 74 19.76 -16.11 10.52
C LYS A 74 20.20 -14.73 11.02
N ASP A 75 20.70 -13.89 10.13
CA ASP A 75 21.26 -12.57 10.44
C ASP A 75 20.34 -11.41 10.01
N ILE A 76 19.17 -11.69 9.42
CA ILE A 76 18.16 -10.69 9.05
C ILE A 76 17.80 -9.81 10.24
N ASN A 77 17.46 -10.42 11.38
CA ASN A 77 17.06 -9.69 12.59
C ASN A 77 18.13 -8.70 13.08
N LYS A 78 19.42 -9.07 12.95
CA LYS A 78 20.55 -8.21 13.34
C LYS A 78 20.79 -7.06 12.36
N ASN A 79 20.30 -7.18 11.13
CA ASN A 79 20.52 -6.23 10.04
C ASN A 79 19.23 -5.54 9.58
N LEU A 80 18.12 -5.62 10.33
CA LEU A 80 16.81 -5.11 9.92
C LEU A 80 16.84 -3.66 9.46
N GLU A 81 17.50 -2.78 10.22
CA GLU A 81 17.58 -1.36 9.88
C GLU A 81 18.28 -1.13 8.53
N LYS A 82 19.37 -1.86 8.28
CA LYS A 82 20.11 -1.81 7.01
C LYS A 82 19.25 -2.33 5.86
N ILE A 83 18.57 -3.44 6.06
CA ILE A 83 17.71 -4.07 5.06
C ILE A 83 16.54 -3.14 4.72
N GLU A 84 15.81 -2.67 5.73
CA GLU A 84 14.65 -1.79 5.56
C GLU A 84 15.02 -0.47 4.88
N LYS A 85 16.19 0.09 5.21
CA LYS A 85 16.71 1.29 4.54
C LYS A 85 16.88 1.08 3.03
N VAL A 86 17.39 -0.08 2.61
CA VAL A 86 17.55 -0.41 1.18
C VAL A 86 16.20 -0.68 0.53
N LEU A 87 15.30 -1.39 1.21
CA LEU A 87 13.92 -1.64 0.77
C LEU A 87 13.22 -0.32 0.45
N LEU A 88 13.21 0.63 1.39
CA LEU A 88 12.54 1.91 1.20
C LEU A 88 13.22 2.79 0.14
N LYS A 89 14.55 2.74 0.02
CA LYS A 89 15.27 3.40 -1.09
C LYS A 89 14.83 2.87 -2.44
N ASN A 90 14.76 1.56 -2.60
CA ASN A 90 14.33 0.93 -3.85
C ASN A 90 12.86 1.26 -4.16
N PHE A 91 11.99 1.25 -3.15
CA PHE A 91 10.61 1.67 -3.29
C PHE A 91 10.49 3.13 -3.75
N PHE A 92 11.13 4.09 -3.07
CA PHE A 92 11.03 5.49 -3.45
C PHE A 92 11.69 5.79 -4.81
N GLU A 93 12.74 5.05 -5.18
CA GLU A 93 13.31 5.11 -6.53
C GLU A 93 12.34 4.59 -7.60
N PHE A 94 11.59 3.51 -7.32
CA PHE A 94 10.53 3.04 -8.20
C PHE A 94 9.43 4.09 -8.37
N ILE A 95 9.00 4.70 -7.27
CA ILE A 95 7.98 5.77 -7.27
C ILE A 95 8.46 6.99 -8.08
N ARG A 96 9.74 7.36 -7.94
CA ARG A 96 10.37 8.45 -8.72
C ARG A 96 10.41 8.18 -10.22
N LYS A 97 10.57 6.93 -10.65
CA LYS A 97 10.55 6.54 -12.07
C LYS A 97 9.14 6.51 -12.67
N ASN A 98 8.10 6.48 -11.84
CA ASN A 98 6.70 6.30 -12.24
C ASN A 98 5.83 7.49 -11.78
N THR A 99 6.32 8.72 -12.02
CA THR A 99 5.68 9.93 -11.48
C THR A 99 4.33 10.24 -12.10
N ASP A 100 4.03 9.78 -13.31
CA ASP A 100 2.78 10.04 -14.04
C ASP A 100 1.61 9.12 -13.61
N GLN A 101 1.90 8.14 -12.76
CA GLN A 101 0.95 7.11 -12.32
C GLN A 101 0.07 7.57 -11.15
N LYS A 102 -1.15 7.03 -11.09
CA LYS A 102 -2.08 7.16 -9.97
C LYS A 102 -2.10 5.87 -9.15
N TYR A 103 -2.17 6.00 -7.83
CA TYR A 103 -2.08 4.89 -6.89
C TYR A 103 -3.42 4.66 -6.20
N LEU A 104 -4.01 3.51 -6.48
CA LEU A 104 -5.19 2.98 -5.82
C LEU A 104 -4.74 2.32 -4.52
N HIS A 105 -5.39 2.67 -3.41
CA HIS A 105 -5.04 2.14 -2.11
C HIS A 105 -6.29 1.88 -1.26
N TRP A 106 -6.12 1.05 -0.23
CA TRP A 106 -7.16 0.78 0.75
C TRP A 106 -6.81 1.44 2.08
N ASN A 107 -7.47 2.55 2.42
CA ASN A 107 -7.35 3.22 3.72
C ASN A 107 -5.95 3.66 4.19
N MET A 108 -4.94 3.65 3.31
CA MET A 108 -3.64 4.32 3.50
C MET A 108 -3.79 5.87 3.53
N ARG A 109 -4.23 6.44 4.65
CA ARG A 109 -4.74 7.82 4.72
C ARG A 109 -3.86 8.81 5.49
N ASN A 110 -2.97 8.35 6.37
CA ASN A 110 -2.34 9.25 7.33
C ASN A 110 -0.92 8.81 7.75
N SER A 111 -0.36 9.54 8.72
CA SER A 111 0.98 9.32 9.27
C SER A 111 1.12 8.05 10.12
N LYS A 112 0.01 7.45 10.56
CA LYS A 112 0.02 6.15 11.25
C LYS A 112 0.02 4.99 10.26
N TYR A 113 -0.78 5.12 9.20
CA TYR A 113 -0.87 4.13 8.13
C TYR A 113 -1.16 4.81 6.78
N GLY A 114 -0.19 4.75 5.88
CA GLY A 114 -0.30 5.28 4.52
C GLY A 114 1.00 5.88 3.98
N PHE A 115 0.90 6.63 2.89
CA PHE A 115 2.04 7.20 2.19
C PHE A 115 2.89 8.11 3.09
N GLN A 116 2.26 8.90 3.97
CA GLN A 116 2.97 9.73 4.93
C GLN A 116 3.76 8.87 5.94
N ALA A 117 3.22 7.72 6.36
CA ALA A 117 3.93 6.80 7.26
C ALA A 117 5.19 6.24 6.58
N LEU A 118 5.09 5.84 5.31
CA LEU A 118 6.23 5.38 4.50
C LEU A 118 7.30 6.47 4.35
N SER A 119 6.89 7.71 4.05
CA SER A 119 7.82 8.84 3.96
C SER A 119 8.49 9.14 5.30
N ASN A 120 7.72 9.20 6.39
CA ASN A 120 8.27 9.42 7.73
C ASN A 120 9.28 8.33 8.12
N ARG A 121 9.01 7.06 7.78
CA ARG A 121 9.93 5.95 8.03
C ARG A 121 11.22 6.09 7.21
N TYR A 122 11.10 6.43 5.93
CA TYR A 122 12.26 6.69 5.09
C TYR A 122 13.12 7.82 5.64
N MET A 123 12.51 8.95 6.02
CA MET A 123 13.22 10.08 6.61
C MET A 123 13.91 9.71 7.92
N ALA A 124 13.29 8.87 8.76
CA ALA A 124 13.89 8.40 10.00
C ALA A 124 15.16 7.55 9.78
N LEU A 125 15.21 6.74 8.72
CA LEU A 125 16.32 5.82 8.42
C LEU A 125 17.41 6.43 7.53
N VAL A 126 17.02 7.33 6.63
CA VAL A 126 17.91 7.91 5.62
C VAL A 126 18.37 9.32 6.02
N HIS A 127 17.66 9.96 6.95
CA HIS A 127 17.88 11.36 7.37
C HIS A 127 17.74 12.36 6.23
N GLN A 128 16.96 12.00 5.20
CA GLN A 128 16.68 12.81 4.02
C GLN A 128 15.25 12.55 3.57
N LYS A 129 14.63 13.56 2.95
CA LYS A 129 13.33 13.41 2.28
C LYS A 129 13.51 12.57 1.00
N PRO A 130 12.56 11.68 0.64
CA PRO A 130 12.60 11.07 -0.69
C PRO A 130 12.52 12.15 -1.79
N GLU A 131 13.23 11.94 -2.90
CA GLU A 131 13.27 12.89 -4.02
C GLU A 131 11.89 13.13 -4.64
N TYR A 132 11.05 12.11 -4.63
CA TYR A 132 9.67 12.20 -5.09
C TYR A 132 8.75 11.44 -4.14
N GLU A 133 7.68 12.11 -3.73
CA GLU A 133 6.56 11.53 -2.99
C GLU A 133 5.34 11.54 -3.90
N ILE A 134 4.46 10.55 -3.76
CA ILE A 134 3.21 10.52 -4.51
C ILE A 134 2.34 11.71 -4.03
N PRO A 135 2.00 12.66 -4.91
CA PRO A 135 1.12 13.76 -4.57
C PRO A 135 -0.28 13.26 -4.18
N SER A 136 -0.94 13.95 -3.26
CA SER A 136 -2.26 13.55 -2.74
C SER A 136 -3.33 13.40 -3.82
N ASP A 137 -3.28 14.19 -4.90
CA ASP A 137 -4.19 14.12 -6.05
C ASP A 137 -3.97 12.88 -6.93
N LYS A 138 -2.86 12.17 -6.75
CA LYS A 138 -2.57 10.88 -7.38
C LYS A 138 -2.88 9.68 -6.47
N CYS A 139 -3.28 9.92 -5.22
CA CYS A 139 -3.69 8.89 -4.27
C CYS A 139 -5.20 8.73 -4.27
N ILE A 140 -5.70 7.55 -4.65
CA ILE A 140 -7.14 7.26 -4.73
C ILE A 140 -7.49 6.17 -3.73
N ASN A 141 -8.27 6.56 -2.71
CA ASN A 141 -8.76 5.64 -1.70
C ASN A 141 -9.98 4.86 -2.20
N ILE A 142 -9.78 3.61 -2.61
CA ILE A 142 -10.83 2.75 -3.17
C ILE A 142 -11.98 2.52 -2.18
N ALA A 143 -11.69 2.42 -0.88
CA ALA A 143 -12.72 2.25 0.13
C ALA A 143 -13.73 3.43 0.11
N ALA A 144 -13.24 4.66 -0.08
CA ALA A 144 -14.09 5.85 -0.17
C ALA A 144 -14.82 5.94 -1.51
N VAL A 145 -14.18 5.54 -2.62
CA VAL A 145 -14.82 5.48 -3.94
C VAL A 145 -16.00 4.51 -3.93
N LEU A 146 -15.82 3.31 -3.38
CA LEU A 146 -16.89 2.30 -3.27
C LEU A 146 -18.02 2.78 -2.35
N GLU A 147 -17.69 3.42 -1.23
CA GLU A 147 -18.69 3.99 -0.33
C GLU A 147 -19.51 5.11 -0.98
N ASN A 148 -18.87 5.98 -1.75
CA ASN A 148 -19.56 7.01 -2.51
C ASN A 148 -20.44 6.42 -3.62
N TYR A 149 -20.03 5.29 -4.21
CA TYR A 149 -20.78 4.62 -5.27
C TYR A 149 -21.99 3.83 -4.73
N TYR A 150 -21.78 2.96 -3.75
CA TYR A 150 -22.81 2.04 -3.25
C TYR A 150 -23.53 2.53 -1.98
N GLY A 151 -23.03 3.57 -1.32
CA GLY A 151 -23.52 4.07 -0.04
C GLY A 151 -22.77 3.50 1.17
N VAL A 152 -22.88 4.15 2.33
CA VAL A 152 -22.12 3.82 3.56
C VAL A 152 -22.29 2.37 4.01
N GLY A 153 -23.50 1.83 3.91
CA GLY A 153 -23.87 0.48 4.35
C GLY A 153 -23.78 -0.61 3.28
N TYR A 154 -23.06 -0.39 2.18
CA TYR A 154 -22.98 -1.38 1.09
C TYR A 154 -22.39 -2.73 1.49
N VAL A 155 -21.55 -2.73 2.53
CA VAL A 155 -20.92 -3.91 3.10
C VAL A 155 -20.55 -3.64 4.57
N SER A 156 -20.66 -4.67 5.41
CA SER A 156 -20.27 -4.62 6.82
C SER A 156 -18.75 -4.61 6.99
N ASP A 157 -18.27 -4.04 8.09
CA ASP A 157 -16.86 -4.17 8.50
C ASP A 157 -16.58 -5.59 9.04
N PRO A 158 -15.40 -6.17 8.77
CA PRO A 158 -14.32 -5.67 7.91
C PRO A 158 -14.69 -5.73 6.42
N LYS A 159 -14.64 -4.58 5.73
CA LYS A 159 -15.20 -4.46 4.37
C LYS A 159 -14.57 -5.38 3.33
N ILE A 160 -13.24 -5.55 3.31
CA ILE A 160 -12.57 -6.43 2.32
C ILE A 160 -13.07 -7.88 2.45
N LYS A 161 -13.13 -8.39 3.69
CA LYS A 161 -13.61 -9.74 3.98
C LYS A 161 -15.01 -9.97 3.41
N HIS A 162 -15.95 -9.13 3.82
CA HIS A 162 -17.34 -9.25 3.40
C HIS A 162 -17.55 -8.91 1.91
N LEU A 163 -16.67 -8.12 1.29
CA LEU A 163 -16.70 -7.91 -0.15
C LEU A 163 -16.35 -9.18 -0.91
N ILE A 164 -15.36 -9.94 -0.45
CA ILE A 164 -14.99 -11.21 -1.07
C ILE A 164 -16.11 -12.23 -0.92
N GLU A 165 -16.70 -12.33 0.28
CA GLU A 165 -17.86 -13.21 0.52
C GLU A 165 -19.05 -12.88 -0.40
N LYS A 166 -19.30 -11.60 -0.68
CA LYS A 166 -20.33 -11.16 -1.63
C LYS A 166 -19.96 -11.39 -3.10
N ASN A 167 -18.69 -11.54 -3.42
CA ASN A 167 -18.18 -11.73 -4.78
C ASN A 167 -17.58 -13.14 -4.94
N PHE A 168 -18.43 -14.18 -4.86
CA PHE A 168 -18.04 -15.60 -4.80
C PHE A 168 -17.12 -16.10 -5.94
N ASN A 169 -17.02 -15.37 -7.05
CA ASN A 169 -16.08 -15.68 -8.14
C ASN A 169 -14.64 -15.22 -7.85
N VAL A 170 -14.43 -14.38 -6.83
CA VAL A 170 -13.12 -13.96 -6.35
C VAL A 170 -12.63 -14.99 -5.35
N ARG A 171 -11.58 -15.73 -5.72
CA ARG A 171 -10.90 -16.68 -4.84
C ARG A 171 -9.55 -16.08 -4.44
N PRO A 172 -9.44 -15.43 -3.28
CA PRO A 172 -8.15 -14.95 -2.83
C PRO A 172 -7.24 -16.14 -2.53
N GLY A 173 -6.00 -16.11 -3.03
CA GLY A 173 -5.03 -17.20 -2.80
C GLY A 173 -4.63 -17.29 -1.33
N ASN A 174 -4.09 -16.20 -0.77
CA ASN A 174 -3.62 -16.11 0.62
C ASN A 174 -4.05 -14.77 1.22
N LEU A 175 -5.29 -14.67 1.71
CA LEU A 175 -5.78 -13.46 2.37
C LEU A 175 -5.55 -13.54 3.87
N LEU A 176 -4.93 -12.49 4.40
CA LEU A 176 -4.66 -12.31 5.82
C LEU A 176 -5.48 -11.12 6.32
N TYR A 177 -5.85 -11.11 7.59
CA TYR A 177 -6.62 -10.02 8.20
C TYR A 177 -5.97 -9.49 9.47
N GLY A 178 -5.77 -8.17 9.53
CA GLY A 178 -5.43 -7.48 10.77
C GLY A 178 -4.14 -7.99 11.40
N GLU A 179 -4.24 -8.71 12.52
CA GLU A 179 -3.07 -9.27 13.23
C GLU A 179 -2.31 -10.31 12.39
N GLU A 180 -2.96 -10.96 11.43
CA GLU A 180 -2.31 -11.93 10.55
C GLU A 180 -1.40 -11.27 9.50
N GLU A 181 -1.57 -9.98 9.23
CA GLU A 181 -0.72 -9.21 8.28
C GLU A 181 0.60 -8.73 8.93
N ALA A 182 0.81 -9.01 10.21
CA ALA A 182 1.68 -8.23 11.09
C ALA A 182 2.74 -9.04 11.85
#